data_AF-A0A5J9WGD9-F1
#
_entry.id   AF-A0A5J9WGD9-F1
#
_cell.length_a   1.000
_cell.length_b   1.000
_cell.length_c   1.000
_cell.angle_alpha   90.00
_cell.angle_beta   90.00
_cell.angle_gamma   90.00
#
_symmetry.space_group_name_H-M   'P 1'
#
loop_
_entity.id
_entity.type
_entity.pdbx_description
1 polymer ?
#
loop_
_entity_poly.entity_id
_entity_poly.type
_entity_poly.pdbx_seq_one_letter_code
_entity_poly.pdbx_strand_id
1 'polypeptide(L)'
;MKKVLHRHGFNVEPEMVTRRIVEMASVLHDCDCCVEKHVVFLREGGEFIEKVSKINTQNWDSLKLANALKLICYPEEAIEVMIGDSKEVLSRGVAQKLISDAPQYENKLVKRACLITYKQVLHASRIRTKTLKALRYFVKEARLAYDAEHRP
;
A
#
# COMPACT_ATOMS: atom_id res chain seq x y z
N MET A 1 -13.36 -9.62 -12.26
CA MET A 1 -12.37 -8.93 -13.12
C MET A 1 -12.64 -7.44 -13.31
N LYS A 2 -13.71 -7.04 -14.02
CA LYS A 2 -14.05 -5.62 -14.30
C LYS A 2 -14.00 -4.70 -13.07
N LYS A 3 -14.56 -5.16 -11.94
CA LYS A 3 -14.52 -4.43 -10.65
C LYS A 3 -13.10 -4.15 -10.15
N VAL A 4 -12.17 -5.10 -10.32
CA VAL A 4 -10.78 -4.94 -9.86
C VAL A 4 -10.07 -3.93 -10.76
N LEU A 5 -10.16 -4.08 -12.07
CA LEU A 5 -9.59 -3.13 -13.03
C LEU A 5 -10.07 -1.69 -12.77
N HIS A 6 -11.38 -1.50 -12.56
CA HIS A 6 -11.95 -0.19 -12.29
C HIS A 6 -11.45 0.41 -10.97
N ARG A 7 -11.37 -0.38 -9.88
CA ARG A 7 -10.79 0.09 -8.59
C ARG A 7 -9.37 0.61 -8.74
N HIS A 8 -8.61 0.03 -9.67
CA HIS A 8 -7.22 0.41 -9.95
C HIS A 8 -7.11 1.44 -11.09
N GLY A 9 -8.22 2.05 -11.53
CA GLY A 9 -8.23 3.15 -12.50
C GLY A 9 -8.13 2.70 -13.97
N PHE A 10 -8.37 1.43 -14.27
CA PHE A 10 -8.36 0.92 -15.64
C PHE A 10 -9.79 0.72 -16.16
N ASN A 11 -10.13 1.45 -17.22
CA ASN A 11 -11.32 1.20 -18.01
C ASN A 11 -10.92 0.38 -19.26
N VAL A 12 -11.38 -0.86 -19.32
CA VAL A 12 -11.02 -1.85 -20.36
C VAL A 12 -12.33 -2.44 -20.88
N GLU A 13 -12.55 -2.34 -22.19
CA GLU A 13 -13.71 -2.96 -22.84
C GLU A 13 -13.57 -4.49 -22.83
N PRO A 14 -14.68 -5.25 -22.77
CA PRO A 14 -14.65 -6.72 -22.73
C PRO A 14 -13.78 -7.35 -23.83
N GLU A 15 -13.81 -6.79 -25.04
CA GLU A 15 -13.11 -7.25 -26.23
C GLU A 15 -11.59 -7.06 -26.12
N MET A 16 -11.15 -6.10 -25.29
CA MET A 16 -9.73 -5.83 -25.03
C MET A 16 -9.13 -6.75 -23.94
N VAL A 17 -9.94 -7.58 -23.27
CA VAL A 17 -9.48 -8.37 -22.12
C VAL A 17 -8.63 -9.54 -22.58
N THR A 18 -7.31 -9.40 -22.40
CA THR A 18 -6.35 -10.48 -22.65
C THR A 18 -6.07 -11.32 -21.40
N ARG A 19 -5.53 -12.53 -21.59
CA ARG A 19 -5.06 -13.39 -20.49
C ARG A 19 -4.09 -12.66 -19.55
N ARG A 20 -3.18 -11.84 -20.10
CA ARG A 20 -2.21 -11.07 -19.30
C ARG A 20 -2.89 -10.02 -18.42
N ILE A 21 -3.95 -9.37 -18.92
CA ILE A 21 -4.76 -8.42 -18.13
C ILE A 21 -5.46 -9.16 -16.98
N VAL A 22 -6.02 -10.33 -17.25
CA VAL A 22 -6.66 -11.20 -16.24
C VAL A 22 -5.65 -11.62 -15.14
N GLU A 23 -4.46 -12.07 -15.52
CA GLU A 23 -3.41 -12.47 -14.58
C GLU A 23 -2.97 -11.29 -13.71
N MET A 24 -2.68 -10.13 -14.30
CA MET A 24 -2.26 -8.95 -13.53
C MET A 24 -3.34 -8.46 -12.58
N ALA A 25 -4.60 -8.42 -13.01
CA ALA A 25 -5.70 -8.01 -12.14
C ALA A 25 -5.98 -9.02 -11.02
N SER A 26 -5.72 -10.31 -11.23
CA SER A 26 -5.76 -11.32 -10.16
C SER A 26 -4.69 -11.03 -9.10
N VAL A 27 -3.45 -10.74 -9.53
CA VAL A 27 -2.38 -10.34 -8.60
C VAL A 27 -2.72 -9.06 -7.83
N LEU A 28 -3.35 -8.07 -8.47
CA LEU A 28 -3.83 -6.87 -7.77
C LEU A 28 -4.90 -7.20 -6.73
N HIS A 29 -5.81 -8.10 -7.05
CA HIS A 29 -6.83 -8.55 -6.11
C HIS A 29 -6.22 -9.24 -4.88
N ASP A 30 -5.22 -10.09 -5.07
CA ASP A 30 -4.51 -10.75 -3.97
C ASP A 30 -3.77 -9.74 -3.08
N CYS A 31 -3.18 -8.71 -3.70
CA CYS A 31 -2.54 -7.61 -2.97
C CYS A 31 -3.57 -6.84 -2.12
N ASP A 32 -4.73 -6.50 -2.69
CA ASP A 32 -5.81 -5.82 -1.98
C ASP A 32 -6.29 -6.67 -0.80
N CYS A 33 -6.53 -7.98 -1.01
CA CYS A 33 -6.94 -8.90 0.04
C CYS A 33 -5.89 -9.06 1.15
N CYS A 34 -4.60 -9.01 0.80
CA CYS A 34 -3.51 -9.02 1.78
C CYS A 34 -3.58 -7.79 2.68
N VAL A 35 -3.74 -6.59 2.10
CA VAL A 35 -3.82 -5.33 2.85
C VAL A 35 -5.10 -5.25 3.69
N GLU A 36 -6.24 -5.69 3.15
CA GLU A 36 -7.55 -5.64 3.80
C GLU A 36 -7.56 -6.40 5.13
N LYS A 37 -6.84 -7.53 5.22
CA LYS A 37 -6.71 -8.31 6.47
C LYS A 37 -6.13 -7.52 7.64
N HIS A 38 -5.41 -6.45 7.36
CA HIS A 38 -4.75 -5.61 8.37
C HIS A 38 -5.44 -4.27 8.58
N VAL A 39 -6.51 -3.95 7.84
CA VAL A 39 -7.08 -2.58 7.83
C VAL A 39 -7.52 -2.14 9.23
N VAL A 40 -8.18 -3.02 10.00
CA VAL A 40 -8.65 -2.71 11.36
C VAL A 40 -7.47 -2.42 12.28
N PHE A 41 -6.49 -3.32 12.32
CA PHE A 41 -5.28 -3.17 13.13
C PHE A 41 -4.52 -1.87 12.80
N LEU A 42 -4.40 -1.55 11.51
CA LEU A 42 -3.71 -0.34 11.07
C LEU A 42 -4.47 0.92 11.47
N ARG A 43 -5.80 0.91 11.41
CA ARG A 43 -6.63 2.05 11.80
C ARG A 43 -6.60 2.28 13.31
N GLU A 44 -6.70 1.22 14.12
CA GLU A 44 -6.52 1.30 15.57
C GLU A 44 -5.13 1.84 15.93
N GLY A 45 -4.09 1.36 15.23
CA GLY A 45 -2.74 1.90 15.35
C GLY A 45 -2.65 3.40 15.03
N GLY A 46 -3.35 3.85 13.99
CA GLY A 46 -3.50 5.28 13.64
C GLY A 46 -4.14 6.09 14.76
N GLU A 47 -5.17 5.57 15.42
CA GLU A 47 -5.78 6.24 16.56
C GLU A 47 -4.82 6.39 17.75
N PHE A 48 -3.98 5.38 18.01
CA PHE A 48 -2.94 5.51 19.03
C PHE A 48 -1.93 6.59 18.67
N ILE A 49 -1.54 6.69 17.40
CA ILE A 49 -0.66 7.75 16.90
C ILE A 49 -1.27 9.14 17.11
N GLU A 50 -2.56 9.30 16.84
CA GLU A 50 -3.29 10.55 17.08
C GLU A 50 -3.36 10.88 18.58
N LYS A 51 -3.68 9.89 19.42
CA LYS A 51 -3.83 10.08 20.87
C LYS A 51 -2.51 10.46 21.54
N VAL A 52 -1.43 9.76 21.21
CA VAL A 52 -0.11 9.91 21.86
C VAL A 52 0.71 11.02 21.19
N SER A 53 0.91 10.94 19.88
CA SER A 53 1.79 11.86 19.14
C SER A 53 1.05 13.05 18.53
N LYS A 54 -0.27 13.17 18.65
CA LYS A 54 -1.02 14.33 18.07
C LYS A 54 -0.80 14.51 16.56
N ILE A 55 -0.53 13.42 15.85
CA ILE A 55 -0.35 13.40 14.39
C ILE A 55 -1.64 12.88 13.75
N ASN A 56 -2.28 13.67 12.90
CA ASN A 56 -3.47 13.24 12.16
C ASN A 56 -3.10 12.14 11.12
N THR A 57 -3.74 10.98 11.25
CA THR A 57 -3.53 9.80 10.40
C THR A 57 -4.71 9.45 9.50
N GLN A 58 -5.81 10.21 9.55
CA GLN A 58 -7.05 9.91 8.81
C GLN A 58 -6.81 9.66 7.31
N ASN A 59 -5.96 10.47 6.68
CA ASN A 59 -5.65 10.41 5.25
C ASN A 59 -4.44 9.50 4.92
N TRP A 60 -3.92 8.75 5.89
CA TRP A 60 -2.81 7.84 5.63
C TRP A 60 -3.33 6.55 5.02
N ASP A 61 -2.57 6.05 4.04
CA ASP A 61 -2.77 4.72 3.50
C ASP A 61 -2.22 3.65 4.45
N SER A 62 -2.58 2.39 4.17
CA SER A 62 -2.17 1.24 4.98
C SER A 62 -0.64 1.08 5.06
N LEU A 63 0.10 1.43 4.01
CA LEU A 63 1.56 1.30 4.00
C LEU A 63 2.20 2.34 4.91
N LYS A 64 1.74 3.59 4.85
CA LYS A 64 2.21 4.68 5.70
C LYS A 64 1.90 4.42 7.17
N LEU A 65 0.71 3.89 7.47
CA LEU A 65 0.35 3.43 8.82
C LEU A 65 1.29 2.30 9.28
N ALA A 66 1.52 1.28 8.44
CA ALA A 66 2.37 0.16 8.79
C ALA A 66 3.83 0.59 9.05
N ASN A 67 4.36 1.51 8.23
CA ASN A 67 5.67 2.13 8.42
C ASN A 67 5.77 2.84 9.77
N ALA A 68 4.76 3.63 10.15
CA ALA A 68 4.74 4.33 11.43
C ALA A 68 4.70 3.39 12.62
N LEU A 69 3.84 2.37 12.59
CA LEU A 69 3.76 1.40 13.67
C LEU A 69 5.05 0.58 13.82
N LYS A 70 5.68 0.20 12.71
CA LYS A 70 7.01 -0.44 12.73
C LYS A 70 8.05 0.47 13.37
N LEU A 71 8.09 1.75 12.96
CA LEU A 71 9.04 2.72 13.48
C LEU A 71 8.88 2.97 14.99
N ILE A 72 7.65 3.08 15.49
CA ILE A 72 7.37 3.23 16.92
C ILE A 72 7.85 2.02 17.72
N CYS A 73 7.64 0.81 17.19
CA CYS A 73 8.00 -0.43 17.88
C CYS A 73 9.50 -0.74 17.86
N TYR A 74 10.21 -0.27 16.82
CA TYR A 74 11.61 -0.56 16.52
C TYR A 74 12.32 0.70 15.99
N PRO A 75 12.45 1.76 16.83
CA PRO A 75 13.03 3.04 16.42
C PRO A 75 14.50 2.93 15.99
N GLU A 76 15.23 1.93 16.48
CA GLU A 76 16.61 1.61 16.09
C GLU A 76 16.75 1.21 14.61
N GLU A 77 15.68 0.70 13.99
CA GLU A 77 15.64 0.30 12.58
C GLU A 77 15.18 1.46 11.66
N ALA A 78 15.17 2.72 12.15
CA ALA A 78 14.62 3.88 11.44
C ALA A 78 15.25 4.14 10.05
N ILE A 79 16.52 3.73 9.84
CA ILE A 79 17.20 3.87 8.55
C ILE A 79 16.46 3.08 7.46
N GLU A 80 15.90 1.90 7.78
CA GLU A 80 15.17 1.08 6.81
C GLU A 80 13.83 1.69 6.39
N VAL A 81 13.21 2.49 7.26
CA VAL A 81 11.90 3.12 7.04
C VAL A 81 12.02 4.47 6.31
N MET A 82 13.18 5.14 6.39
CA MET A 82 13.40 6.50 5.85
C MET A 82 14.05 6.55 4.45
N ILE A 83 14.51 5.43 3.89
CA ILE A 83 15.13 5.41 2.55
C ILE A 83 14.05 5.23 1.47
N GLY A 84 13.60 6.35 0.87
CA GLY A 84 12.81 6.35 -0.35
C GLY A 84 12.10 7.69 -0.62
N ASP A 85 12.27 8.24 -1.83
CA ASP A 85 11.61 9.48 -2.30
C ASP A 85 10.15 9.25 -2.75
N SER A 86 9.44 8.38 -2.02
CA SER A 86 8.06 7.98 -2.33
C SER A 86 7.08 8.70 -1.39
N LYS A 87 5.89 9.07 -1.91
CA LYS A 87 4.74 9.55 -1.10
C LYS A 87 4.31 8.56 0.00
N GLU A 88 4.83 7.34 -0.03
CA GLU A 88 4.60 6.24 0.91
C GLU A 88 5.52 6.30 2.16
N VAL A 89 6.48 7.24 2.20
CA VAL A 89 7.44 7.41 3.30
C VAL A 89 6.99 8.51 4.26
N LEU A 90 7.24 8.31 5.55
CA LEU A 90 6.95 9.31 6.59
C LEU A 90 7.84 10.53 6.37
N SER A 91 7.29 11.74 6.54
CA SER A 91 8.14 12.93 6.52
C SER A 91 9.14 12.87 7.68
N ARG A 92 10.32 13.47 7.51
CA ARG A 92 11.37 13.47 8.54
C ARG A 92 10.86 13.94 9.90
N GLY A 93 10.07 15.03 9.92
CA GLY A 93 9.49 15.55 11.16
C GLY A 93 8.50 14.59 11.83
N VAL A 94 7.66 13.91 11.05
CA VAL A 94 6.76 12.87 11.56
C VAL A 94 7.56 11.69 12.12
N ALA A 95 8.55 11.19 11.38
CA ALA A 95 9.38 10.08 11.82
C ALA A 95 10.13 10.40 13.12
N GLN A 96 10.77 11.57 13.19
CA GLN A 96 11.50 12.00 14.38
C GLN A 96 10.59 12.18 15.60
N LYS A 97 9.38 12.70 15.39
CA LYS A 97 8.38 12.80 16.45
C LYS A 97 7.94 11.42 16.95
N LEU A 98 7.63 10.48 16.05
CA LEU A 98 7.25 9.11 16.42
C LEU A 98 8.36 8.38 17.17
N ILE A 99 9.62 8.57 16.79
CA ILE A 99 10.79 8.02 17.52
C ILE A 99 10.88 8.63 18.91
N SER A 100 10.77 9.95 19.03
CA SER A 100 10.81 10.66 20.32
C SER A 100 9.67 10.24 21.25
N ASP A 101 8.48 10.01 20.70
CA ASP A 101 7.30 9.63 21.46
C ASP A 101 7.22 8.11 21.69
N ALA A 102 8.08 7.30 21.07
CA ALA A 102 8.03 5.83 21.09
C ALA A 102 7.90 5.21 22.50
N PRO A 103 8.61 5.69 23.55
CA PRO A 103 8.43 5.17 24.91
C PRO A 103 7.00 5.29 25.45
N GLN A 104 6.21 6.28 24.98
CA GLN A 104 4.83 6.51 25.44
C GLN A 104 3.82 5.49 24.85
N TYR A 105 4.26 4.64 23.91
CA TYR A 105 3.47 3.56 23.32
C TYR A 105 3.63 2.23 24.06
N GLU A 106 4.36 2.20 25.18
CA GLU A 106 4.52 1.00 25.99
C GLU A 106 3.14 0.40 26.37
N ASN A 107 2.99 -0.91 26.17
CA ASN A 107 1.75 -1.67 26.37
C ASN A 107 0.54 -1.24 25.50
N LYS A 108 0.70 -0.32 24.55
CA LYS A 108 -0.36 0.08 23.59
C LYS A 108 -0.27 -0.66 22.26
N LEU A 109 0.93 -1.11 21.89
CA LEU A 109 1.21 -1.78 20.62
C LEU A 109 1.87 -3.14 20.85
N VAL A 110 1.42 -4.15 20.11
CA VAL A 110 2.06 -5.47 20.09
C VAL A 110 3.16 -5.46 19.04
N LYS A 111 4.42 -5.25 19.48
CA LYS A 111 5.58 -5.08 18.58
C LYS A 111 5.67 -6.14 17.46
N ARG A 112 5.48 -7.42 17.81
CA ARG A 112 5.52 -8.53 16.85
C ARG A 112 4.42 -8.43 15.79
N ALA A 113 3.21 -8.03 16.18
CA ALA A 113 2.11 -7.84 15.25
C ALA A 113 2.39 -6.66 14.31
N CYS A 114 2.92 -5.54 14.82
CA CYS A 114 3.34 -4.40 14.00
C CYS A 114 4.37 -4.81 12.93
N LEU A 115 5.36 -5.63 13.31
CA LEU A 115 6.39 -6.12 12.39
C LEU A 115 5.82 -7.03 11.29
N ILE A 116 4.94 -7.97 11.65
CA ILE A 116 4.31 -8.90 10.70
C ILE A 116 3.45 -8.11 9.70
N THR A 117 2.59 -7.23 10.20
CA THR A 117 1.74 -6.37 9.38
C THR A 117 2.58 -5.52 8.43
N TYR A 118 3.65 -4.88 8.93
CA TYR A 118 4.58 -4.12 8.09
C TYR A 118 5.15 -4.96 6.94
N LYS A 119 5.70 -6.14 7.21
CA LYS A 119 6.28 -7.00 6.19
C LYS A 119 5.26 -7.40 5.12
N GLN A 120 4.05 -7.77 5.52
CA GLN A 120 2.99 -8.20 4.61
C GLN A 120 2.48 -7.03 3.74
N VAL A 121 2.20 -5.88 4.34
CA VAL A 121 1.72 -4.68 3.63
C VAL A 121 2.80 -4.13 2.70
N LEU A 122 4.07 -4.07 3.13
CA LEU A 122 5.19 -3.64 2.29
C LEU A 122 5.37 -4.56 1.09
N HIS A 123 5.34 -5.87 1.31
CA HIS A 123 5.45 -6.85 0.24
C HIS A 123 4.31 -6.72 -0.78
N ALA A 124 3.07 -6.64 -0.31
CA ALA A 124 1.90 -6.43 -1.16
C ALA A 124 2.00 -5.10 -1.94
N SER A 125 2.43 -4.01 -1.31
CA SER A 125 2.59 -2.72 -2.00
C SER A 125 3.67 -2.78 -3.09
N ARG A 126 4.81 -3.43 -2.82
CA ARG A 126 5.88 -3.61 -3.81
C ARG A 126 5.42 -4.42 -5.02
N ILE A 127 4.66 -5.50 -4.79
CA ILE A 127 4.06 -6.29 -5.87
C ILE A 127 3.05 -5.43 -6.63
N ARG A 128 2.10 -4.81 -5.92
CA ARG A 128 1.07 -3.94 -6.50
C ARG A 128 1.68 -2.88 -7.42
N THR A 129 2.72 -2.17 -7.00
CA THR A 129 3.40 -1.15 -7.81
C THR A 129 3.99 -1.72 -9.10
N LYS A 130 4.63 -2.90 -9.05
CA LYS A 130 5.16 -3.58 -10.25
C LYS A 130 4.01 -4.03 -11.16
N THR A 131 2.98 -4.63 -10.60
CA THR A 131 1.81 -5.14 -11.31
C THR A 131 1.03 -4.02 -11.99
N LEU A 132 0.83 -2.87 -11.33
CA LEU A 132 0.19 -1.70 -11.93
C LEU A 132 0.95 -1.16 -13.14
N LYS A 133 2.29 -1.16 -13.10
CA LYS A 133 3.12 -0.77 -14.25
C LYS A 133 2.95 -1.74 -15.42
N ALA A 134 3.01 -3.04 -15.14
CA ALA A 134 2.83 -4.08 -16.16
C ALA A 134 1.42 -4.07 -16.76
N LEU A 135 0.39 -3.94 -15.92
CA LEU A 135 -1.00 -3.86 -16.36
C LEU A 135 -1.24 -2.65 -17.25
N ARG A 136 -0.65 -1.49 -16.92
CA ARG A 136 -0.74 -0.29 -17.76
C ARG A 136 -0.16 -0.50 -19.15
N TYR A 137 0.96 -1.21 -19.25
CA TYR A 137 1.52 -1.60 -20.52
C TYR A 137 0.58 -2.53 -21.30
N PHE A 138 0.07 -3.61 -20.68
CA PHE A 138 -0.82 -4.54 -21.38
C PHE A 138 -2.16 -3.93 -21.81
N VAL A 139 -2.72 -3.02 -21.02
CA VAL A 139 -3.94 -2.28 -21.39
C VAL A 139 -3.68 -1.37 -22.59
N LYS A 140 -2.51 -0.73 -22.66
CA LYS A 140 -2.12 0.09 -23.81
C LYS A 140 -1.99 -0.77 -25.08
N GLU A 141 -1.30 -1.90 -25.01
CA GLU A 141 -1.14 -2.82 -26.14
C GLU A 141 -2.48 -3.35 -26.62
N ALA A 142 -3.35 -3.79 -25.70
CA ALA A 142 -4.68 -4.29 -26.04
C ALA A 142 -5.55 -3.21 -26.71
N ARG A 143 -5.41 -1.95 -26.30
CA ARG A 143 -6.13 -0.83 -26.91
C ARG A 143 -5.68 -0.58 -28.34
N LEU A 144 -4.37 -0.58 -28.58
CA LEU A 144 -3.81 -0.41 -29.93
C LEU A 144 -4.26 -1.52 -30.88
N ALA A 145 -4.28 -2.78 -30.41
CA ALA A 145 -4.77 -3.91 -31.19
C ALA A 145 -6.25 -3.76 -31.53
N TYR A 146 -7.08 -3.45 -30.53
CA TYR A 146 -8.51 -3.23 -30.71
C TYR A 146 -8.81 -2.10 -31.71
N ASP A 147 -8.14 -0.96 -31.57
CA ASP A 147 -8.32 0.20 -32.46
C ASP A 147 -7.85 -0.09 -33.90
N ALA A 148 -6.87 -0.98 -34.10
CA ALA A 148 -6.40 -1.38 -35.42
C ALA A 148 -7.38 -2.33 -36.12
N GLU A 149 -8.01 -3.24 -35.38
CA GLU A 149 -9.02 -4.19 -35.90
C GLU A 149 -10.36 -3.50 -36.23
N HIS A 150 -10.64 -2.35 -35.60
CA HIS A 150 -11.90 -1.61 -35.75
C HIS A 150 -11.74 -0.28 -36.51
N ARG A 151 -10.62 -0.11 -37.23
CA ARG A 151 -10.41 1.04 -38.11
C ARG A 151 -11.18 0.82 -39.42
N PRO A 152 -11.95 1.81 -39.93
CA PRO A 152 -12.72 1.68 -41.18
C PRO A 152 -11.83 1.57 -42.43
#